data_AF-U2B4W5-F1
#
_entry.id   AF-U2B4W5-F1
#
_cell.length_a   1.000
_cell.length_b   1.000
_cell.length_c   1.000
_cell.angle_alpha   90.00
_cell.angle_beta   90.00
_cell.angle_gamma   90.00
#
_symmetry.space_group_name_H-M   'P 1'
#
loop_
_entity.id
_entity.type
_entity.pdbx_description
1 polymer ?
#
loop_
_entity_poly.entity_id
_entity_poly.type
_entity_poly.pdbx_seq_one_letter_code
_entity_poly.pdbx_strand_id
1 'polypeptide(L)'
;MKVNQKRLDIDIAYRGSHIRDFKKKSYHISFYQPKTFRGAREIHLNAEYKDPSLMRNKLSLDFFSELGTLSPKAEFVFVKVNGKNEGVYLELESVDEYYLAKRKLADGAIFYAVDDDANFSLMSDLEKETKTSLELGYEKKTGTVEDDFYLQDMIFKINTVPKAQFKSEVTKHVDVDKYLRWLAGIVFTSNYDGFVHNYALYRSGETGLFEVIPWDYDATWGRDIHGERMAADYVRIQGFNTLTARILDESEFRKSYKRLLEKTLQSLF
;
A
#
# COMPACT_ATOMS: atom_id res chain seq x y z
N MET A 1 16.06 -6.42 -21.59
CA MET A 1 16.35 -7.25 -20.40
C MET A 1 16.49 -8.73 -20.77
N LYS A 2 17.29 -9.51 -20.02
CA LYS A 2 17.42 -10.96 -20.22
C LYS A 2 17.13 -11.70 -18.92
N VAL A 3 16.20 -12.65 -18.93
CA VAL A 3 15.84 -13.51 -17.78
C VAL A 3 15.82 -14.97 -18.24
N ASN A 4 16.60 -15.86 -17.62
CA ASN A 4 16.69 -17.29 -17.95
C ASN A 4 16.71 -17.57 -19.47
N GLN A 5 17.65 -16.91 -20.17
CA GLN A 5 17.85 -16.96 -21.63
C GLN A 5 16.80 -16.27 -22.51
N LYS A 6 15.63 -15.89 -21.98
CA LYS A 6 14.64 -15.09 -22.70
C LYS A 6 15.07 -13.64 -22.78
N ARG A 7 14.94 -13.03 -23.96
CA ARG A 7 15.12 -11.58 -24.18
C ARG A 7 13.76 -10.90 -24.16
N LEU A 8 13.70 -9.77 -23.48
CA LEU A 8 12.52 -8.93 -23.32
C LEU A 8 12.93 -7.51 -23.68
N ASP A 9 12.23 -6.88 -24.61
CA ASP A 9 12.39 -5.46 -24.89
C ASP A 9 11.58 -4.70 -23.83
N ILE A 10 12.23 -3.75 -23.18
CA ILE A 10 11.68 -3.03 -22.02
C ILE A 10 11.97 -1.54 -22.12
N ASP A 11 11.12 -0.75 -21.50
CA ASP A 11 11.45 0.61 -21.06
C ASP A 11 11.89 0.55 -19.59
N ILE A 12 12.87 1.37 -19.24
CA ILE A 12 13.42 1.41 -17.88
C ILE A 12 13.59 2.86 -17.41
N ALA A 13 13.14 3.14 -16.20
CA ALA A 13 13.28 4.43 -15.55
C ALA A 13 13.74 4.27 -14.09
N TYR A 14 14.33 5.31 -13.51
CA TYR A 14 14.53 5.35 -12.07
C TYR A 14 13.19 5.54 -11.36
N ARG A 15 13.00 4.89 -10.20
CA ARG A 15 11.78 5.01 -9.40
C ARG A 15 12.01 5.61 -8.02
N GLY A 16 10.90 5.94 -7.34
CA GLY A 16 10.88 6.56 -6.01
C GLY A 16 11.20 8.05 -6.04
N SER A 17 11.37 8.66 -4.86
CA SER A 17 11.74 10.07 -4.71
C SER A 17 13.20 10.18 -4.25
N HIS A 18 13.43 10.30 -2.94
CA HIS A 18 14.77 10.43 -2.34
C HIS A 18 15.72 9.26 -2.66
N ILE A 19 15.19 8.05 -2.93
CA ILE A 19 16.01 6.88 -3.26
C ILE A 19 16.75 7.01 -4.59
N ARG A 20 16.36 7.97 -5.45
CA ARG A 20 17.06 8.27 -6.71
C ARG A 20 18.46 8.82 -6.47
N ASP A 21 18.74 9.37 -5.30
CA ASP A 21 20.04 9.95 -4.96
C ASP A 21 21.06 8.88 -4.52
N PHE A 22 20.61 7.68 -4.17
CA PHE A 22 21.49 6.62 -3.69
C PHE A 22 22.41 6.07 -4.78
N LYS A 23 23.60 5.63 -4.39
CA LYS A 23 24.58 5.05 -5.31
C LYS A 23 24.01 3.86 -6.09
N LYS A 24 23.22 3.02 -5.42
CA LYS A 24 22.52 1.89 -6.02
C LYS A 24 21.08 2.30 -6.30
N LYS A 25 20.75 2.46 -7.59
CA LYS A 25 19.47 3.01 -8.06
C LYS A 25 18.38 1.96 -8.04
N SER A 26 17.16 2.34 -7.73
CA SER A 26 15.97 1.51 -7.94
C SER A 26 15.35 1.80 -9.31
N TYR A 27 14.70 0.80 -9.91
CA TYR A 27 14.17 0.87 -11.27
C TYR A 27 12.68 0.56 -11.33
N HIS A 28 11.96 1.24 -12.22
CA HIS A 28 10.68 0.80 -12.75
C HIS A 28 10.90 0.27 -14.15
N ILE A 29 10.34 -0.90 -14.44
CA ILE A 29 10.49 -1.61 -15.72
C ILE A 29 9.12 -1.85 -16.31
N SER A 30 8.92 -1.38 -17.53
CA SER A 30 7.72 -1.65 -18.34
C SER A 30 8.09 -2.59 -19.49
N PHE A 31 7.28 -3.63 -19.71
CA PHE A 31 7.50 -4.62 -20.77
C PHE A 31 6.94 -4.11 -22.09
N TYR A 32 7.81 -3.92 -23.08
CA TYR A 32 7.42 -3.44 -24.40
C TYR A 32 7.11 -4.59 -25.36
N GLN A 33 8.02 -5.56 -25.48
CA GLN A 33 7.87 -6.75 -26.31
C GLN A 33 8.56 -7.98 -25.66
N PRO A 34 7.81 -9.03 -25.29
CA PRO A 34 6.34 -9.10 -25.24
C PRO A 34 5.73 -8.05 -24.29
N LYS A 35 4.45 -7.70 -24.50
CA LYS A 35 3.74 -6.71 -23.67
C LYS A 35 3.60 -7.11 -22.20
N THR A 36 3.73 -8.39 -21.90
CA THR A 36 3.70 -8.90 -20.53
C THR A 36 4.77 -9.96 -20.32
N PHE A 37 5.24 -10.07 -19.08
CA PHE A 37 6.13 -11.13 -18.61
C PHE A 37 5.67 -11.61 -17.24
N ARG A 38 5.57 -12.94 -17.05
CA ARG A 38 5.02 -13.56 -15.81
C ARG A 38 3.65 -12.98 -15.40
N GLY A 39 2.83 -12.66 -16.41
CA GLY A 39 1.49 -12.11 -16.21
C GLY A 39 1.45 -10.66 -15.72
N ALA A 40 2.54 -9.90 -15.80
CA ALA A 40 2.58 -8.47 -15.48
C ALA A 40 3.03 -7.64 -16.70
N ARG A 41 2.53 -6.40 -16.83
CA ARG A 41 3.04 -5.43 -17.82
C ARG A 41 4.22 -4.61 -17.31
N GLU A 42 4.41 -4.56 -16.00
CA GLU A 42 5.49 -3.80 -15.36
C GLU A 42 5.86 -4.42 -14.01
N ILE A 43 7.08 -4.13 -13.56
CA ILE A 43 7.60 -4.52 -12.24
C ILE A 43 8.45 -3.39 -11.66
N HIS A 44 8.69 -3.45 -10.36
CA HIS A 44 9.61 -2.54 -9.68
C HIS A 44 10.81 -3.32 -9.16
N LEU A 45 12.02 -2.80 -9.35
CA LEU A 45 13.24 -3.34 -8.77
C LEU A 45 13.75 -2.36 -7.72
N ASN A 46 13.56 -2.68 -6.45
CA ASN A 46 14.08 -1.90 -5.35
C ASN A 46 15.49 -2.36 -4.96
N ALA A 47 16.39 -1.39 -4.80
CA ALA A 47 17.71 -1.64 -4.26
C ALA A 47 17.69 -1.99 -2.77
N GLU A 48 16.59 -1.63 -2.08
CA GLU A 48 16.39 -1.71 -0.62
C GLU A 48 17.57 -1.10 0.16
N TYR A 49 18.16 -0.04 -0.39
CA TYR A 49 19.52 0.40 -0.04
C TYR A 49 19.66 0.91 1.40
N LYS A 50 18.61 1.51 1.96
CA LYS A 50 18.59 2.01 3.34
C LYS A 50 18.29 0.93 4.36
N ASP A 51 17.67 -0.18 3.94
CA ASP A 51 17.41 -1.32 4.81
C ASP A 51 18.68 -2.20 4.88
N PRO A 52 19.39 -2.25 6.02
CA PRO A 52 20.60 -3.05 6.13
C PRO A 52 20.36 -4.56 5.98
N SER A 53 19.09 -5.00 6.11
CA SER A 53 18.69 -6.40 5.96
C SER A 53 18.21 -6.74 4.55
N LEU A 54 17.91 -5.73 3.72
CA LEU A 54 17.26 -5.84 2.40
C LEU A 54 15.88 -6.54 2.41
N MET A 55 15.36 -7.00 3.55
CA MET A 55 14.21 -7.91 3.62
C MET A 55 12.98 -7.33 4.30
N ARG A 56 13.06 -6.16 4.96
CA ARG A 56 11.94 -5.59 5.71
C ARG A 56 10.70 -5.41 4.86
N ASN A 57 10.87 -4.88 3.66
CA ASN A 57 9.78 -4.65 2.73
C ASN A 57 9.09 -5.97 2.35
N LYS A 58 9.85 -6.97 1.90
CA LYS A 58 9.30 -8.30 1.59
C LYS A 58 8.59 -8.93 2.80
N LEU A 59 9.25 -8.93 3.96
CA LEU A 59 8.72 -9.52 5.19
C LEU A 59 7.40 -8.88 5.58
N SER A 60 7.30 -7.55 5.50
CA SER A 60 6.07 -6.82 5.75
C SER A 60 4.98 -7.21 4.75
N LEU A 61 5.25 -7.12 3.44
CA LEU A 61 4.24 -7.39 2.42
C LEU A 61 3.72 -8.84 2.50
N ASP A 62 4.60 -9.82 2.76
CA ASP A 62 4.21 -11.20 2.99
C ASP A 62 3.35 -11.33 4.28
N PHE A 63 3.73 -10.66 5.37
CA PHE A 63 2.95 -10.63 6.62
C PHE A 63 1.53 -10.06 6.43
N PHE A 64 1.38 -8.99 5.63
CA PHE A 64 0.07 -8.47 5.24
C PHE A 64 -0.76 -9.51 4.47
N SER A 65 -0.13 -10.28 3.57
CA SER A 65 -0.81 -11.37 2.87
C SER A 65 -1.27 -12.46 3.83
N GLU A 66 -0.47 -12.82 4.83
CA GLU A 66 -0.82 -13.81 5.86
C GLU A 66 -1.95 -13.33 6.79
N LEU A 67 -2.02 -12.03 7.06
CA LEU A 67 -3.14 -11.41 7.77
C LEU A 67 -4.47 -11.46 7.01
N GLY A 68 -4.45 -11.84 5.73
CA GLY A 68 -5.62 -11.90 4.86
C GLY A 68 -5.94 -10.56 4.19
N THR A 69 -4.95 -9.69 4.02
CA THR A 69 -5.08 -8.48 3.20
C THR A 69 -4.55 -8.74 1.78
N LEU A 70 -5.05 -7.97 0.82
CA LEU A 70 -4.42 -7.87 -0.48
C LEU A 70 -3.03 -7.23 -0.31
N SER A 71 -1.99 -7.89 -0.82
CA SER A 71 -0.61 -7.42 -0.74
C SER A 71 0.21 -7.80 -2.00
N PRO A 72 1.10 -6.91 -2.50
CA PRO A 72 2.01 -7.21 -3.60
C PRO A 72 2.96 -8.36 -3.28
N LYS A 73 3.24 -9.22 -4.27
CA LYS A 73 4.32 -10.20 -4.15
C LYS A 73 5.69 -9.54 -4.30
N ALA A 74 6.67 -10.05 -3.57
CA ALA A 74 8.05 -9.60 -3.64
C ALA A 74 9.04 -10.79 -3.72
N GLU A 75 10.04 -10.71 -4.59
CA GLU A 75 11.06 -11.74 -4.76
C GLU A 75 12.48 -11.16 -4.85
N PHE A 76 13.45 -11.82 -4.24
CA PHE A 76 14.85 -11.40 -4.37
C PHE A 76 15.42 -11.82 -5.72
N VAL A 77 16.06 -10.89 -6.42
CA VAL A 77 16.70 -11.12 -7.71
C VAL A 77 18.12 -10.56 -7.73
N PHE A 78 18.98 -11.12 -8.58
CA PHE A 78 20.32 -10.58 -8.80
C PHE A 78 20.36 -9.83 -10.13
N VAL A 79 20.73 -8.55 -10.11
CA VAL A 79 20.69 -7.66 -11.28
C VAL A 79 22.09 -7.42 -11.82
N LYS A 80 22.20 -7.47 -13.15
CA LYS A 80 23.36 -6.99 -13.91
C LYS A 80 22.90 -5.95 -14.92
N VAL A 81 23.62 -4.83 -15.00
CA VAL A 81 23.39 -3.76 -15.98
C VAL A 81 24.63 -3.64 -16.85
N ASN A 82 24.49 -3.80 -18.17
CA ASN A 82 25.59 -3.75 -19.14
C ASN A 82 26.79 -4.65 -18.76
N GLY A 83 26.51 -5.85 -18.22
CA GLY A 83 27.52 -6.81 -17.79
C GLY A 83 28.11 -6.57 -16.40
N LYS A 84 27.88 -5.40 -15.80
CA LYS A 84 28.30 -5.07 -14.43
C LYS A 84 27.32 -5.61 -13.41
N ASN A 85 27.83 -6.25 -12.35
CA ASN A 85 27.02 -6.70 -11.23
C ASN A 85 26.52 -5.50 -10.42
N GLU A 86 25.20 -5.33 -10.32
CA GLU A 86 24.55 -4.31 -9.47
C GLU A 86 24.06 -4.89 -8.13
N GLY A 87 24.08 -6.22 -7.99
CA GLY A 87 23.82 -6.92 -6.73
C GLY A 87 22.39 -7.41 -6.59
N VAL A 88 21.98 -7.64 -5.33
CA VAL A 88 20.63 -8.14 -4.96
C VAL A 88 19.61 -7.01 -4.99
N TYR A 89 18.45 -7.23 -5.58
CA TYR A 89 17.31 -6.32 -5.59
C TYR A 89 16.07 -7.06 -5.11
N LEU A 90 15.07 -6.30 -4.67
CA LEU A 90 13.73 -6.82 -4.46
C LEU A 90 12.86 -6.49 -5.69
N GLU A 91 12.44 -7.52 -6.42
CA GLU A 91 11.43 -7.42 -7.48
C GLU A 91 10.05 -7.38 -6.81
N LEU A 92 9.32 -6.29 -7.01
CA LEU A 92 7.98 -6.05 -6.47
C LEU A 92 6.96 -6.08 -7.61
N GLU A 93 5.85 -6.76 -7.36
CA GLU A 93 4.67 -6.75 -8.22
C GLU A 93 4.04 -5.34 -8.26
N SER A 94 3.70 -4.84 -9.47
CA SER A 94 2.90 -3.62 -9.60
C SER A 94 1.43 -3.93 -9.25
N VAL A 95 0.80 -3.04 -8.48
CA VAL A 95 -0.63 -3.13 -8.13
C VAL A 95 -1.43 -2.45 -9.23
N ASP A 96 -1.82 -3.22 -10.23
CA ASP A 96 -2.59 -2.75 -11.38
C ASP A 96 -3.67 -3.77 -11.81
N GLU A 97 -4.24 -3.63 -13.00
CA GLU A 97 -5.26 -4.57 -13.49
C GLU A 97 -4.74 -6.01 -13.59
N TYR A 98 -3.44 -6.22 -13.84
CA TYR A 98 -2.85 -7.55 -13.89
C TYR A 98 -2.67 -8.16 -12.49
N TYR A 99 -2.42 -7.33 -11.48
CA TYR A 99 -2.44 -7.75 -10.07
C TYR A 99 -3.80 -8.34 -9.68
N LEU A 100 -4.89 -7.67 -10.08
CA LEU A 100 -6.26 -8.14 -9.85
C LEU A 100 -6.54 -9.44 -10.62
N ALA A 101 -6.22 -9.45 -11.93
CA ALA A 101 -6.48 -10.60 -12.79
C ALA A 101 -5.76 -11.88 -12.32
N LYS A 102 -4.49 -11.78 -11.89
CA LYS A 102 -3.74 -12.94 -11.35
C LYS A 102 -4.39 -13.55 -10.11
N ARG A 103 -5.07 -12.73 -9.31
CA ARG A 103 -5.78 -13.14 -8.09
C ARG A 103 -7.24 -13.50 -8.35
N LYS A 104 -7.71 -13.40 -9.60
CA LYS A 104 -9.10 -13.59 -10.01
C LYS A 104 -10.06 -12.70 -9.21
N LEU A 105 -9.60 -11.48 -8.90
CA LEU A 105 -10.45 -10.46 -8.29
C LEU A 105 -11.28 -9.80 -9.39
N ALA A 106 -12.42 -9.23 -9.00
CA ALA A 106 -13.20 -8.39 -9.89
C ALA A 106 -12.36 -7.22 -10.41
N ASP A 107 -12.60 -6.83 -11.66
CA ASP A 107 -12.08 -5.57 -12.18
C ASP A 107 -12.53 -4.41 -11.29
N GLY A 108 -11.76 -3.32 -11.30
CA GLY A 108 -12.04 -2.20 -10.42
C GLY A 108 -11.02 -1.09 -10.53
N ALA A 109 -11.20 -0.08 -9.71
CA ALA A 109 -10.31 1.07 -9.66
C ALA A 109 -9.19 0.87 -8.64
N ILE A 110 -8.00 1.38 -8.98
CA ILE A 110 -6.83 1.38 -8.11
C ILE A 110 -6.32 2.81 -8.01
N PHE A 111 -6.13 3.30 -6.79
CA PHE A 111 -5.62 4.64 -6.48
C PHE A 111 -4.39 4.52 -5.60
N TYR A 112 -3.24 5.03 -6.01
CA TYR A 112 -2.04 5.09 -5.18
C TYR A 112 -2.04 6.34 -4.30
N ALA A 113 -1.74 6.19 -3.00
CA ALA A 113 -1.45 7.31 -2.12
C ALA A 113 -0.05 7.88 -2.45
N VAL A 114 0.00 9.08 -3.01
CA VAL A 114 1.22 9.69 -3.57
C VAL A 114 1.74 10.90 -2.79
N ASP A 115 0.92 11.50 -1.91
CA ASP A 115 1.32 12.56 -0.98
C ASP A 115 0.45 12.56 0.29
N ASP A 116 0.76 13.48 1.23
CA ASP A 116 0.13 13.61 2.55
C ASP A 116 -1.39 13.91 2.49
N ASP A 117 -1.94 14.31 1.35
CA ASP A 117 -3.39 14.49 1.20
C ASP A 117 -4.14 13.16 1.02
N ALA A 118 -3.45 12.01 0.90
CA ALA A 118 -4.06 10.69 1.04
C ALA A 118 -4.33 10.33 2.52
N ASN A 119 -5.02 11.21 3.25
CA ASN A 119 -5.15 11.14 4.71
C ASN A 119 -6.55 10.77 5.23
N PHE A 120 -7.46 10.37 4.32
CA PHE A 120 -8.88 10.09 4.64
C PHE A 120 -9.64 11.27 5.29
N SER A 121 -9.18 12.51 5.07
CA SER A 121 -9.72 13.73 5.65
C SER A 121 -10.25 14.71 4.60
N LEU A 122 -11.10 15.64 5.02
CA LEU A 122 -11.49 16.82 4.25
C LEU A 122 -10.40 17.90 4.24
N MET A 123 -9.44 17.83 5.16
CA MET A 123 -8.37 18.81 5.34
C MET A 123 -7.12 18.37 4.60
N SER A 124 -6.47 19.32 3.92
CA SER A 124 -5.14 19.15 3.34
C SER A 124 -4.09 19.26 4.44
N ASP A 125 -3.20 18.28 4.50
CA ASP A 125 -2.05 18.33 5.41
C ASP A 125 -0.92 19.19 4.84
N LEU A 126 -0.87 19.38 3.52
CA LEU A 126 0.12 20.23 2.87
C LEU A 126 -0.24 21.71 3.02
N GLU A 127 -1.50 22.07 2.75
CA GLU A 127 -1.96 23.46 2.75
C GLU A 127 -2.51 23.93 4.10
N LYS A 128 -2.84 22.99 5.00
CA LYS A 128 -3.49 23.26 6.30
C LYS A 128 -4.85 23.95 6.18
N GLU A 129 -5.53 23.74 5.06
CA GLU A 129 -6.90 24.22 4.76
C GLU A 129 -7.79 23.06 4.29
N THR A 130 -9.07 23.34 3.99
CA THR A 130 -9.95 22.34 3.36
C THR A 130 -9.44 22.04 1.95
N LYS A 131 -9.41 20.76 1.57
CA LYS A 131 -8.99 20.35 0.23
C LYS A 131 -9.88 20.98 -0.84
N THR A 132 -9.24 21.47 -1.90
CA THR A 132 -9.95 21.96 -3.10
C THR A 132 -10.59 20.83 -3.90
N SER A 133 -10.03 19.61 -3.82
CA SER A 133 -10.62 18.37 -4.33
C SER A 133 -10.34 17.21 -3.37
N LEU A 134 -11.32 16.32 -3.18
CA LEU A 134 -11.13 15.11 -2.35
C LEU A 134 -10.31 14.02 -3.08
N GLU A 135 -9.93 14.23 -4.33
CA GLU A 135 -8.98 13.39 -5.07
C GLU A 135 -7.51 13.67 -4.73
N LEU A 136 -7.21 14.81 -4.09
CA LEU A 136 -5.85 15.19 -3.73
C LEU A 136 -5.17 14.10 -2.88
N GLY A 137 -3.90 13.84 -3.21
CA GLY A 137 -3.09 12.76 -2.65
C GLY A 137 -3.22 11.41 -3.33
N TYR A 138 -4.12 11.25 -4.31
CA TYR A 138 -4.32 10.00 -5.02
C TYR A 138 -3.95 10.06 -6.50
N GLU A 139 -3.14 9.12 -6.96
CA GLU A 139 -2.93 8.85 -8.39
C GLU A 139 -3.80 7.66 -8.81
N LYS A 140 -4.76 7.89 -9.73
CA LYS A 140 -5.56 6.80 -10.30
C LYS A 140 -4.72 5.96 -11.26
N LYS A 141 -4.39 4.74 -10.85
CA LYS A 141 -3.65 3.75 -11.64
C LYS A 141 -4.55 3.03 -12.65
N THR A 142 -5.76 2.68 -12.22
CA THR A 142 -6.82 2.09 -13.05
C THR A 142 -8.18 2.59 -12.59
N GLY A 143 -9.18 2.60 -13.47
CA GLY A 143 -10.54 3.00 -13.12
C GLY A 143 -11.11 4.05 -14.08
N THR A 144 -12.37 4.39 -13.87
CA THR A 144 -13.13 5.34 -14.68
C THR A 144 -13.24 6.70 -13.98
N VAL A 145 -13.89 7.68 -14.60
CA VAL A 145 -14.23 8.96 -13.93
C VAL A 145 -15.29 8.75 -12.84
N GLU A 146 -16.16 7.75 -13.00
CA GLU A 146 -17.15 7.41 -11.97
C GLU A 146 -16.47 6.91 -10.68
N ASP A 147 -15.33 6.22 -10.80
CA ASP A 147 -14.56 5.77 -9.65
C ASP A 147 -13.93 6.92 -8.86
N ASP A 148 -13.60 8.03 -9.51
CA ASP A 148 -13.14 9.25 -8.82
C ASP A 148 -14.28 9.81 -7.95
N PHE A 149 -15.51 9.77 -8.44
CA PHE A 149 -16.69 10.18 -7.66
C PHE A 149 -16.88 9.27 -6.44
N TYR A 150 -16.75 7.95 -6.58
CA TYR A 150 -16.87 7.03 -5.45
C TYR A 150 -15.77 7.22 -4.39
N LEU A 151 -14.55 7.55 -4.81
CA LEU A 151 -13.47 7.91 -3.88
C LEU A 151 -13.84 9.15 -3.07
N GLN A 152 -14.30 10.20 -3.74
CA GLN A 152 -14.70 11.45 -3.10
C GLN A 152 -15.91 11.27 -2.19
N ASP A 153 -16.93 10.51 -2.62
CA ASP A 153 -18.10 10.22 -1.79
C ASP A 153 -17.68 9.42 -0.54
N MET A 154 -16.83 8.40 -0.67
CA MET A 154 -16.31 7.67 0.48
C MET A 154 -15.62 8.62 1.46
N ILE A 155 -14.68 9.45 1.02
CA ILE A 155 -13.97 10.42 1.87
C ILE A 155 -14.96 11.40 2.52
N PHE A 156 -15.94 11.90 1.77
CA PHE A 156 -16.93 12.82 2.29
C PHE A 156 -17.80 12.18 3.38
N LYS A 157 -18.31 10.98 3.13
CA LYS A 157 -19.21 10.25 4.06
C LYS A 157 -18.49 9.88 5.35
N ILE A 158 -17.26 9.37 5.29
CA ILE A 158 -16.53 8.98 6.51
C ILE A 158 -16.25 10.17 7.42
N ASN A 159 -16.21 11.39 6.87
CA ASN A 159 -15.96 12.62 7.63
C ASN A 159 -17.25 13.28 8.13
N THR A 160 -18.31 13.30 7.33
CA THR A 160 -19.51 14.13 7.61
C THR A 160 -20.68 13.39 8.25
N VAL A 161 -20.73 12.06 8.13
CA VAL A 161 -21.85 11.26 8.66
C VAL A 161 -21.86 11.33 10.19
N PRO A 162 -23.01 11.58 10.84
CA PRO A 162 -23.09 11.60 12.30
C PRO A 162 -22.73 10.24 12.91
N LYS A 163 -22.11 10.25 14.11
CA LYS A 163 -21.70 9.03 14.83
C LYS A 163 -22.78 7.95 14.85
N ALA A 164 -24.02 8.30 15.17
CA ALA A 164 -25.14 7.34 15.25
C ALA A 164 -25.43 6.57 13.95
N GLN A 165 -24.99 7.08 12.79
CA GLN A 165 -25.20 6.47 11.47
C GLN A 165 -23.90 5.94 10.85
N PHE A 166 -22.74 6.24 11.47
CA PHE A 166 -21.43 5.98 10.89
C PHE A 166 -21.23 4.50 10.61
N LYS A 167 -21.51 3.62 11.59
CA LYS A 167 -21.39 2.18 11.42
C LYS A 167 -22.11 1.66 10.17
N SER A 168 -23.37 2.04 9.97
CA SER A 168 -24.16 1.57 8.83
C SER A 168 -23.73 2.19 7.51
N GLU A 169 -23.13 3.37 7.54
CA GLU A 169 -22.72 4.08 6.34
C GLU A 169 -21.34 3.62 5.86
N VAL A 170 -20.35 3.52 6.76
CA VAL A 170 -18.98 3.12 6.39
C VAL A 170 -18.93 1.73 5.73
N THR A 171 -19.80 0.81 6.14
CA THR A 171 -19.89 -0.54 5.56
C THR A 171 -20.42 -0.59 4.12
N LYS A 172 -20.94 0.53 3.61
CA LYS A 172 -21.34 0.66 2.20
C LYS A 172 -20.19 1.10 1.30
N HIS A 173 -19.11 1.61 1.89
CA HIS A 173 -17.99 2.21 1.18
C HIS A 173 -16.69 1.43 1.38
N VAL A 174 -16.47 0.85 2.55
CA VAL A 174 -15.20 0.20 2.91
C VAL A 174 -15.47 -1.20 3.43
N ASP A 175 -14.65 -2.17 3.00
CA ASP A 175 -14.58 -3.48 3.66
C ASP A 175 -13.87 -3.30 5.01
N VAL A 176 -14.66 -3.12 6.07
CA VAL A 176 -14.15 -2.80 7.41
C VAL A 176 -13.29 -3.94 7.99
N ASP A 177 -13.58 -5.21 7.68
CA ASP A 177 -12.76 -6.32 8.18
C ASP A 177 -11.35 -6.26 7.56
N LYS A 178 -11.27 -6.05 6.24
CA LYS A 178 -9.99 -5.90 5.55
C LYS A 178 -9.25 -4.64 5.95
N TYR A 179 -9.96 -3.54 6.18
CA TYR A 179 -9.37 -2.31 6.72
C TYR A 179 -8.74 -2.55 8.10
N LEU A 180 -9.42 -3.24 9.00
CA LEU A 180 -8.89 -3.55 10.34
C LEU A 180 -7.67 -4.49 10.28
N ARG A 181 -7.62 -5.41 9.31
CA ARG A 181 -6.43 -6.24 9.03
C ARG A 181 -5.26 -5.42 8.53
N TRP A 182 -5.51 -4.49 7.62
CA TRP A 182 -4.48 -3.56 7.16
C TRP A 182 -3.96 -2.69 8.32
N LEU A 183 -4.85 -2.15 9.15
CA LEU A 183 -4.50 -1.39 10.34
C LEU A 183 -3.64 -2.21 11.31
N ALA A 184 -4.02 -3.46 11.57
CA ALA A 184 -3.23 -4.38 12.39
C ALA A 184 -1.84 -4.60 11.78
N GLY A 185 -1.76 -4.80 10.46
CA GLY A 185 -0.50 -4.94 9.74
C GLY A 185 0.44 -3.75 9.93
N ILE A 186 -0.08 -2.52 9.86
CA ILE A 186 0.70 -1.31 10.13
C ILE A 186 1.23 -1.32 11.57
N VAL A 187 0.37 -1.62 12.55
CA VAL A 187 0.74 -1.62 13.96
C VAL A 187 1.84 -2.64 14.26
N PHE A 188 1.73 -3.87 13.77
CA PHE A 188 2.74 -4.92 13.98
C PHE A 188 4.06 -4.62 13.27
N THR A 189 4.01 -4.11 12.03
CA THR A 189 5.23 -3.76 11.27
C THR A 189 5.84 -2.43 11.72
N SER A 190 5.06 -1.59 12.41
CA SER A 190 5.41 -0.25 12.89
C SER A 190 5.77 0.74 11.78
N ASN A 191 5.09 0.67 10.62
CA ASN A 191 5.24 1.69 9.57
C ASN A 191 4.49 2.97 9.98
N TYR A 192 5.22 3.97 10.50
CA TYR A 192 4.61 5.21 10.99
C TYR A 192 3.94 6.04 9.89
N ASP A 193 4.49 6.05 8.68
CA ASP A 193 3.92 6.79 7.54
C ASP A 193 2.78 6.01 6.86
N GLY A 194 2.60 4.72 7.21
CA GLY A 194 1.65 3.81 6.58
C GLY A 194 0.16 4.19 6.70
N PHE A 195 -0.20 5.15 7.55
CA PHE A 195 -1.59 5.53 7.81
C PHE A 195 -2.15 6.55 6.81
N VAL A 196 -1.28 7.35 6.18
CA VAL A 196 -1.63 8.42 5.23
C VAL A 196 -0.77 8.37 3.95
N HIS A 197 0.11 7.38 3.87
CA HIS A 197 1.02 7.12 2.77
C HIS A 197 1.26 5.61 2.66
N ASN A 198 2.07 5.17 1.70
CA ASN A 198 2.51 3.76 1.63
C ASN A 198 1.35 2.77 1.45
N TYR A 199 0.33 3.16 0.68
CA TYR A 199 -0.77 2.27 0.34
C TYR A 199 -1.39 2.58 -1.04
N ALA A 200 -2.15 1.61 -1.54
CA ALA A 200 -3.10 1.79 -2.63
C ALA A 200 -4.52 1.49 -2.13
N LEU A 201 -5.52 2.15 -2.69
CA LEU A 201 -6.92 1.78 -2.55
C LEU A 201 -7.34 0.96 -3.76
N TYR A 202 -7.98 -0.18 -3.51
CA TYR A 202 -8.69 -0.95 -4.52
C TYR A 202 -10.19 -0.85 -4.27
N ARG A 203 -10.95 -0.37 -5.26
CA ARG A 203 -12.41 -0.43 -5.25
C ARG A 203 -12.86 -1.58 -6.12
N SER A 204 -13.49 -2.59 -5.53
CA SER A 204 -14.02 -3.73 -6.27
C SER A 204 -15.22 -3.34 -7.13
N GLY A 205 -15.20 -3.67 -8.42
CA GLY A 205 -16.34 -3.46 -9.31
C GLY A 205 -17.52 -4.39 -9.03
N GLU A 206 -17.32 -5.47 -8.26
CA GLU A 206 -18.39 -6.40 -7.87
C GLU A 206 -19.10 -5.94 -6.59
N THR A 207 -18.35 -5.58 -5.55
CA THR A 207 -18.93 -5.20 -4.25
C THR A 207 -19.13 -3.70 -4.09
N GLY A 208 -18.43 -2.88 -4.88
CA GLY A 208 -18.36 -1.43 -4.75
C GLY A 208 -17.53 -0.94 -3.56
N LEU A 209 -16.96 -1.87 -2.76
CA LEU A 209 -16.23 -1.55 -1.53
C LEU A 209 -14.76 -1.27 -1.79
N PHE A 210 -14.21 -0.34 -1.01
CA PHE A 210 -12.79 -0.04 -0.93
C PHE A 210 -12.06 -0.99 0.03
N GLU A 211 -10.89 -1.41 -0.39
CA GLU A 211 -9.89 -2.17 0.37
C GLU A 211 -8.55 -1.45 0.29
N VAL A 212 -7.71 -1.61 1.32
CA VAL A 212 -6.38 -0.98 1.36
C VAL A 212 -5.30 -2.04 1.11
N ILE A 213 -4.35 -1.72 0.24
CA ILE A 213 -3.23 -2.57 -0.17
C ILE A 213 -1.93 -1.88 0.28
N PRO A 214 -1.04 -2.52 1.06
CA PRO A 214 0.20 -1.92 1.52
C PRO A 214 1.20 -1.75 0.36
N TRP A 215 2.04 -0.72 0.45
CA TRP A 215 3.12 -0.44 -0.49
C TRP A 215 4.29 0.23 0.23
N ASP A 216 5.55 -0.07 -0.12
CA ASP A 216 6.74 0.58 0.47
C ASP A 216 6.88 0.42 2.01
N TYR A 217 7.16 -0.80 2.46
CA TYR A 217 7.23 -1.17 3.89
C TYR A 217 8.65 -1.52 4.36
N ASP A 218 9.68 -0.82 3.87
CA ASP A 218 11.07 -1.01 4.31
C ASP A 218 11.37 -0.34 5.67
N ALA A 219 10.73 0.79 5.98
CA ALA A 219 10.82 1.51 7.26
C ALA A 219 9.96 0.84 8.36
N THR A 220 10.31 -0.39 8.70
CA THR A 220 9.55 -1.28 9.58
C THR A 220 10.46 -2.13 10.47
N TRP A 221 9.88 -2.96 11.33
CA TRP A 221 10.60 -3.95 12.14
C TRP A 221 11.77 -3.33 12.94
N GLY A 222 11.45 -2.26 13.65
CA GLY A 222 12.37 -1.56 14.54
C GLY A 222 13.32 -0.57 13.89
N ARG A 223 13.16 -0.24 12.59
CA ARG A 223 13.87 0.88 11.94
C ARG A 223 12.93 1.87 11.25
N ASP A 224 13.21 3.17 11.38
CA ASP A 224 12.46 4.24 10.73
C ASP A 224 12.94 4.52 9.28
N ILE A 225 12.39 5.56 8.65
CA ILE A 225 12.72 6.01 7.28
C ILE A 225 14.18 6.49 7.10
N HIS A 226 14.87 6.79 8.21
CA HIS A 226 16.28 7.13 8.25
C HIS A 226 17.17 5.91 8.51
N GLY A 227 16.57 4.77 8.86
CA GLY A 227 17.26 3.55 9.24
C GLY A 227 17.59 3.49 10.73
N GLU A 228 17.12 4.45 11.53
CA GLU A 228 17.40 4.56 12.96
C GLU A 228 16.47 3.66 13.79
N ARG A 229 16.91 3.27 14.98
CA ARG A 229 16.16 2.33 15.82
C ARG A 229 14.89 2.98 16.38
N MET A 230 13.75 2.34 16.16
CA MET A 230 12.46 2.77 16.72
C MET A 230 12.28 2.28 18.17
N ALA A 231 11.55 3.07 18.97
CA ALA A 231 11.06 2.66 20.28
C ALA A 231 9.95 1.60 20.15
N ALA A 232 9.68 0.84 21.22
CA ALA A 232 8.66 -0.22 21.18
C ALA A 232 7.22 0.33 21.07
N ASP A 233 6.99 1.57 21.47
CA ASP A 233 5.72 2.29 21.45
C ASP A 233 5.63 3.33 20.33
N TYR A 234 6.51 3.24 19.32
CA TYR A 234 6.60 4.18 18.20
C TYR A 234 5.28 4.34 17.45
N VAL A 235 4.52 3.25 17.30
CA VAL A 235 3.16 3.25 16.74
C VAL A 235 2.18 2.75 17.81
N ARG A 236 1.25 3.59 18.23
CA ARG A 236 0.18 3.19 19.15
C ARG A 236 -0.78 2.21 18.48
N ILE A 237 -1.35 1.29 19.25
CA ILE A 237 -2.25 0.24 18.71
C ILE A 237 -3.51 0.79 18.03
N GLN A 238 -3.96 2.00 18.38
CA GLN A 238 -5.10 2.65 17.73
C GLN A 238 -4.74 3.24 16.36
N GLY A 239 -3.47 3.31 16.00
CA GLY A 239 -3.02 3.94 14.76
C GLY A 239 -3.38 5.41 14.65
N PHE A 240 -3.41 5.88 13.41
CA PHE A 240 -3.66 7.26 13.01
C PHE A 240 -4.62 7.31 11.82
N ASN A 241 -4.84 8.52 11.27
CA ASN A 241 -5.85 8.90 10.26
C ASN A 241 -7.30 8.98 10.77
N THR A 242 -8.11 9.74 10.03
CA THR A 242 -9.49 10.04 10.42
C THR A 242 -10.40 8.82 10.33
N LEU A 243 -10.26 7.99 9.29
CA LEU A 243 -11.07 6.79 9.11
C LEU A 243 -10.89 5.80 10.27
N THR A 244 -9.65 5.57 10.69
CA THR A 244 -9.32 4.71 11.84
C THR A 244 -9.96 5.25 13.12
N ALA A 245 -9.83 6.55 13.39
CA ALA A 245 -10.42 7.15 14.59
C ALA A 245 -11.94 6.95 14.63
N ARG A 246 -12.61 7.12 13.48
CA ARG A 246 -14.06 6.94 13.36
C ARG A 246 -14.49 5.48 13.49
N ILE A 247 -13.79 4.54 12.85
CA ILE A 247 -14.03 3.09 12.98
C ILE A 247 -13.82 2.65 14.42
N LEU A 248 -12.74 3.09 15.08
CA LEU A 248 -12.42 2.73 16.45
C LEU A 248 -13.20 3.53 17.52
N ASP A 249 -14.14 4.38 17.13
CA ASP A 249 -15.15 4.95 18.04
C ASP A 249 -16.39 4.03 18.13
N GLU A 250 -16.57 3.12 17.16
CA GLU A 250 -17.64 2.12 17.17
C GLU A 250 -17.26 0.90 18.01
N SER A 251 -18.06 0.62 19.05
CA SER A 251 -17.74 -0.42 20.03
C SER A 251 -17.58 -1.83 19.43
N GLU A 252 -18.32 -2.14 18.37
CA GLU A 252 -18.26 -3.43 17.69
C GLU A 252 -16.97 -3.59 16.89
N PHE A 253 -16.60 -2.58 16.10
CA PHE A 253 -15.36 -2.58 15.34
C PHE A 253 -14.14 -2.59 16.27
N ARG A 254 -14.17 -1.82 17.37
CA ARG A 254 -13.13 -1.90 18.42
C ARG A 254 -12.96 -3.32 18.97
N LYS A 255 -14.07 -4.03 19.27
CA LYS A 255 -14.02 -5.40 19.77
C LYS A 255 -13.48 -6.37 18.72
N SER A 256 -13.88 -6.21 17.46
CA SER A 256 -13.34 -7.00 16.35
C SER A 256 -11.84 -6.76 16.16
N TYR A 257 -11.40 -5.51 16.17
CA TYR A 257 -10.00 -5.15 16.07
C TYR A 257 -9.17 -5.72 17.23
N LYS A 258 -9.66 -5.61 18.47
CA LYS A 258 -9.01 -6.23 19.62
C LYS A 258 -8.82 -7.74 19.44
N ARG A 259 -9.88 -8.47 19.06
CA ARG A 259 -9.79 -9.92 18.83
C ARG A 259 -8.83 -10.27 17.70
N LEU A 260 -8.80 -9.46 16.65
CA LEU A 260 -7.85 -9.61 15.55
C LEU A 260 -6.40 -9.49 16.06
N LEU A 261 -6.09 -8.44 16.82
CA LEU A 261 -4.76 -8.25 17.41
C LEU A 261 -4.37 -9.42 18.33
N GLU A 262 -5.28 -9.85 19.21
CA GLU A 262 -5.06 -10.99 20.13
C GLU A 262 -4.79 -12.28 19.37
N LYS A 263 -5.54 -12.55 18.29
CA LYS A 263 -5.33 -13.72 17.44
C LYS A 263 -3.99 -13.65 16.72
N THR A 264 -3.65 -12.52 16.12
CA THR A 264 -2.39 -12.35 15.37
C THR A 264 -1.18 -12.59 16.27
N LEU A 265 -1.18 -12.05 17.50
CA LEU A 265 -0.15 -12.27 18.53
C LEU A 265 0.03 -13.74 18.93
N GLN A 266 -0.95 -14.61 18.68
CA GLN A 266 -0.88 -16.02 19.03
C GLN A 266 -0.46 -16.90 17.86
N SER A 267 -0.53 -16.40 16.61
CA SER A 267 -0.42 -17.25 15.43
C SER A 267 0.59 -16.79 14.37
N LEU A 268 0.79 -15.48 14.19
CA LEU A 268 1.57 -14.93 13.08
C LEU A 268 2.72 -14.01 13.52
N PHE A 269 2.59 -13.39 14.70
CA PHE A 269 3.57 -12.47 15.27
C PHE A 269 4.03 -13.00 16.64
#